data_AF-A0A534NA46-F1
#
_entry.id   AF-A0A534NA46-F1
#
_cell.length_a   1.000
_cell.length_b   1.000
_cell.length_c   1.000
_cell.angle_alpha   90.00
_cell.angle_beta   90.00
_cell.angle_gamma   90.00
#
_symmetry.space_group_name_H-M   'P 1'
#
loop_
_entity.id
_entity.type
_entity.pdbx_description
1 polymer ?
#
loop_
_entity_poly.entity_id
_entity_poly.type
_entity_poly.pdbx_seq_one_letter_code
_entity_poly.pdbx_strand_id
1 'polypeptide(L)'
;MIANLNLDQLLPAYPVGELVLRGAELSTLEDHVRAAAAELAIAIVADPVPEQNFFARSDQLNFARIGVPSACLWQGFSGPRGEAAFKDFRANRYHQPSDEWLPTYDWEAAAQMARAELLVGISLLAGPRPKWKPDSPFH
;
A
#
# COMPACT_ATOMS: atom_id res chain seq x y z
N MET A 1 -16.83 -10.50 5.70
CA MET A 1 -15.83 -9.58 5.08
C MET A 1 -15.27 -10.26 3.84
N ILE A 2 -15.11 -9.56 2.71
CA ILE A 2 -14.62 -10.17 1.46
C ILE A 2 -13.12 -9.89 1.20
N ALA A 3 -12.62 -8.79 1.74
CA ALA A 3 -11.21 -8.40 1.73
C ALA A 3 -10.98 -7.32 2.78
N ASN A 4 -9.72 -7.05 3.11
CA ASN A 4 -9.26 -5.93 3.90
C ASN A 4 -8.24 -5.10 3.10
N LEU A 5 -8.47 -3.79 3.03
CA LEU A 5 -7.50 -2.81 2.54
C LEU A 5 -7.08 -1.95 3.74
N ASN A 6 -5.87 -2.18 4.25
CA ASN A 6 -5.28 -1.38 5.30
C ASN A 6 -4.53 -0.19 4.70
N LEU A 7 -4.65 0.95 5.37
CA LEU A 7 -4.01 2.22 5.00
C LEU A 7 -3.10 2.62 6.15
N ASP A 8 -1.79 2.43 5.96
CA ASP A 8 -0.83 2.70 7.02
C ASP A 8 0.41 3.42 6.48
N GLN A 9 0.65 4.61 7.03
CA GLN A 9 1.80 5.47 6.78
C GLN A 9 2.00 5.86 5.31
N LEU A 10 1.21 6.85 4.88
CA LEU A 10 1.45 7.60 3.65
C LEU A 10 2.46 8.72 3.90
N LEU A 11 3.51 8.83 3.08
CA LEU A 11 4.47 9.93 3.12
C LEU A 11 4.34 10.77 1.84
N PRO A 12 3.47 11.78 1.81
CA PRO A 12 3.21 12.57 0.62
C PRO A 12 4.32 13.62 0.41
N ALA A 13 5.58 13.20 0.28
CA ALA A 13 6.73 14.11 0.10
C ALA A 13 7.23 14.17 -1.37
N TYR A 14 6.67 13.32 -2.21
CA TYR A 14 7.02 13.16 -3.63
C TYR A 14 5.82 12.57 -4.40
N PRO A 15 5.78 12.70 -5.74
CA PRO A 15 4.66 12.21 -6.56
C PRO A 15 4.46 10.70 -6.45
N VAL A 16 3.21 10.24 -6.61
CA VAL A 16 2.86 8.80 -6.63
C VAL A 16 3.07 8.25 -8.03
N GLY A 17 4.31 7.88 -8.33
CA GLY A 17 4.64 7.14 -9.55
C GLY A 17 4.54 5.61 -9.38
N GLU A 18 4.56 5.15 -8.13
CA GLU A 18 4.77 3.74 -7.79
C GLU A 18 3.85 3.27 -6.67
N LEU A 19 3.45 2.00 -6.74
CA LEU A 19 2.66 1.29 -5.74
C LEU A 19 3.35 -0.02 -5.37
N VAL A 20 3.58 -0.21 -4.09
CA VAL A 20 4.05 -1.49 -3.53
C VAL A 20 2.84 -2.26 -3.02
N LEU A 21 2.73 -3.50 -3.46
CA LEU A 21 1.73 -4.44 -2.96
C LEU A 21 2.32 -5.16 -1.75
N ARG A 22 1.68 -5.03 -0.59
CA ARG A 22 1.99 -5.83 0.59
C ARG A 22 0.78 -6.69 0.92
N GLY A 23 0.85 -7.97 0.57
CA GLY A 23 -0.18 -8.98 0.80
C GLY A 23 -1.23 -9.12 -0.31
N ALA A 24 -1.44 -8.11 -1.15
CA ALA A 24 -2.38 -8.21 -2.27
C ALA A 24 -1.96 -9.33 -3.23
N GLU A 25 -0.66 -9.42 -3.52
CA GLU A 25 0.02 -10.41 -4.36
C GLU A 25 -0.12 -11.86 -3.87
N LEU A 26 -0.51 -12.06 -2.60
CA LEU A 26 -0.78 -13.39 -2.04
C LEU A 26 -2.21 -13.88 -2.32
N SER A 27 -3.05 -13.05 -2.96
CA SER A 27 -4.46 -13.34 -3.23
C SER A 27 -4.89 -12.84 -4.60
N THR A 28 -6.11 -13.16 -5.03
CA THR A 28 -6.70 -12.55 -6.22
C THR A 28 -7.13 -11.09 -6.00
N LEU A 29 -6.89 -10.52 -4.81
CA LEU A 29 -7.02 -9.07 -4.57
C LEU A 29 -6.06 -8.27 -5.45
N GLU A 30 -4.92 -8.87 -5.81
CA GLU A 30 -3.94 -8.28 -6.74
C GLU A 30 -4.56 -7.77 -8.03
N ASP A 31 -5.54 -8.49 -8.61
CA ASP A 31 -6.17 -8.11 -9.88
C ASP A 31 -6.91 -6.77 -9.76
N HIS A 32 -7.58 -6.54 -8.63
CA HIS A 32 -8.27 -5.28 -8.35
C HIS A 32 -7.28 -4.13 -8.16
N VAL A 33 -6.17 -4.40 -7.47
CA VAL A 33 -5.09 -3.42 -7.26
C VAL A 33 -4.42 -3.05 -8.59
N ARG A 34 -4.14 -4.04 -9.44
CA ARG A 34 -3.56 -3.83 -10.77
C ARG A 34 -4.47 -3.03 -11.68
N ALA A 35 -5.78 -3.29 -11.66
CA ALA A 35 -6.75 -2.51 -12.42
C ALA A 35 -6.76 -1.04 -12.01
N ALA A 36 -6.81 -0.76 -10.70
CA ALA A 36 -6.79 0.62 -10.18
C ALA A 36 -5.46 1.35 -10.50
N ALA A 37 -4.33 0.66 -10.34
CA ALA A 37 -3.02 1.23 -10.68
C ALA A 37 -2.91 1.56 -12.18
N ALA A 38 -3.41 0.68 -13.06
CA ALA A 38 -3.43 0.92 -14.51
C ALA A 38 -4.29 2.12 -14.90
N GLU A 39 -5.47 2.28 -14.28
CA GLU A 39 -6.35 3.44 -14.53
C GLU A 39 -5.69 4.77 -14.16
N LEU A 40 -4.85 4.78 -13.12
CA LEU A 40 -4.15 5.96 -12.64
C LEU A 40 -2.73 6.12 -13.18
N ALA A 41 -2.30 5.26 -14.11
CA ALA A 41 -0.93 5.21 -14.62
C ALA A 41 0.15 5.11 -13.53
N ILE A 42 -0.13 4.36 -12.46
CA ILE A 42 0.82 4.09 -11.36
C ILE A 42 1.53 2.76 -11.63
N ALA A 43 2.86 2.75 -11.55
CA ALA A 43 3.64 1.53 -11.72
C ALA A 43 3.55 0.65 -10.46
N ILE A 44 3.30 -0.65 -10.62
CA ILE A 44 3.46 -1.59 -9.51
C ILE A 44 4.90 -2.07 -9.46
N VAL A 45 5.54 -1.90 -8.30
CA VAL A 45 6.95 -2.25 -8.07
C VAL A 45 7.07 -3.25 -6.93
N ALA A 46 8.20 -3.97 -6.88
CA ALA A 46 8.53 -4.82 -5.75
C ALA A 46 8.74 -3.98 -4.48
N ASP A 47 8.53 -4.58 -3.30
CA ASP A 47 8.84 -3.91 -2.03
C ASP A 47 10.35 -3.60 -2.00
N PRO A 48 10.75 -2.31 -1.91
CA PRO A 48 12.16 -1.92 -1.88
C PRO A 48 12.86 -2.24 -0.55
N VAL A 49 12.12 -2.65 0.48
CA VAL A 49 12.63 -2.99 1.82
C VAL A 49 11.99 -4.29 2.35
N PRO A 50 12.11 -5.41 1.59
CA PRO A 50 11.40 -6.66 1.89
C PRO A 50 11.82 -7.27 3.23
N GLU A 51 13.05 -7.01 3.68
CA GLU A 51 13.58 -7.47 4.96
C GLU A 51 12.83 -6.86 6.17
N GLN A 52 12.12 -5.74 5.97
CA GLN A 52 11.30 -5.12 7.02
C GLN A 52 10.00 -5.88 7.29
N ASN A 53 9.57 -6.73 6.34
CA ASN A 53 8.34 -7.51 6.41
C ASN A 53 7.13 -6.70 6.91
N PHE A 54 6.89 -5.53 6.31
CA PHE A 54 5.85 -4.60 6.78
C PHE A 54 4.44 -5.19 6.73
N PHE A 55 4.19 -6.17 5.86
CA PHE A 55 2.92 -6.90 5.85
C PHE A 55 2.61 -7.54 7.22
N ALA A 56 3.60 -8.03 7.94
CA ALA A 56 3.41 -8.68 9.25
C ALA A 56 3.38 -7.69 10.43
N ARG A 57 3.44 -6.37 10.17
CA ARG A 57 3.66 -5.33 11.20
C ARG A 57 2.52 -4.33 11.34
N SER A 58 1.39 -4.57 10.68
CA SER A 58 0.21 -3.70 10.73
C SER A 58 -1.09 -4.51 10.66
N ASP A 59 -2.22 -3.84 10.68
CA ASP A 59 -3.55 -4.40 11.00
C ASP A 59 -4.03 -5.47 10.02
N GLN A 60 -3.60 -5.41 8.76
CA GLN A 60 -3.94 -6.40 7.73
C GLN A 60 -3.60 -7.84 8.14
N LEU A 61 -2.58 -8.04 8.99
CA LEU A 61 -2.18 -9.38 9.42
C LEU A 61 -3.28 -10.08 10.22
N ASN A 62 -4.01 -9.35 11.06
CA ASN A 62 -5.04 -9.94 11.91
C ASN A 62 -6.24 -10.44 11.09
N PHE A 63 -6.59 -9.72 10.01
CA PHE A 63 -7.57 -10.17 9.04
C PHE A 63 -7.06 -11.37 8.23
N ALA A 64 -5.79 -11.36 7.84
CA ALA A 64 -5.18 -12.48 7.12
C ALA A 64 -5.18 -13.78 7.93
N ARG A 65 -4.88 -13.71 9.23
CA ARG A 65 -4.90 -14.85 10.16
C ARG A 65 -6.26 -15.55 10.28
N ILE A 66 -7.34 -14.84 10.00
CA ILE A 66 -8.71 -15.40 10.02
C ILE A 66 -9.25 -15.69 8.62
N GLY A 67 -8.36 -15.76 7.62
CA GLY A 67 -8.70 -16.16 6.26
C GLY A 67 -9.29 -15.07 5.36
N VAL A 68 -9.22 -13.80 5.77
CA VAL A 68 -9.67 -12.68 4.92
C VAL A 68 -8.52 -12.19 4.03
N PRO A 69 -8.62 -12.24 2.69
CA PRO A 69 -7.64 -11.62 1.79
C PRO A 69 -7.37 -10.18 2.16
N SER A 70 -6.11 -9.85 2.46
CA SER A 70 -5.75 -8.59 3.09
C SER A 70 -4.53 -7.97 2.44
N ALA A 71 -4.55 -6.66 2.26
CA ALA A 71 -3.42 -5.90 1.74
C ALA A 71 -3.19 -4.62 2.53
N CYS A 72 -1.95 -4.13 2.52
CA CYS A 72 -1.59 -2.75 2.84
C CYS A 72 -0.90 -2.15 1.61
N LEU A 73 -1.62 -1.28 0.90
CA LEU A 73 -1.06 -0.60 -0.25
C LEU A 73 -0.13 0.50 0.22
N TRP A 74 0.97 0.69 -0.50
CA TRP A 74 1.97 1.67 -0.08
C TRP A 74 2.56 2.42 -1.25
N GLN A 75 2.80 3.71 -1.04
CA GLN A 75 3.50 4.54 -2.00
C GLN A 75 4.92 3.99 -2.18
N GLY A 76 5.23 3.55 -3.40
CA GLY A 76 6.60 3.19 -3.77
C GLY A 76 7.48 4.43 -3.77
N PHE A 77 8.72 4.28 -3.32
CA PHE A 77 9.64 5.39 -3.08
C PHE A 77 10.96 5.24 -3.82
N SER A 78 10.97 4.52 -4.94
CA SER A 78 12.18 4.34 -5.72
C SER A 78 12.68 5.68 -6.28
N GLY A 79 13.98 5.75 -6.54
CA GLY A 79 14.63 6.96 -7.04
C GLY A 79 15.03 7.95 -5.94
N PRO A 80 15.87 8.95 -6.28
CA PRO A 80 16.64 9.69 -5.29
C PRO A 80 15.79 10.52 -4.33
N ARG A 81 14.66 11.09 -4.81
CA ARG A 81 13.77 11.89 -3.97
C ARG A 81 12.95 11.04 -3.01
N GLY A 82 12.37 9.94 -3.50
CA GLY A 82 11.60 9.00 -2.67
C GLY A 82 12.46 8.35 -1.61
N GLU A 83 13.65 7.85 -1.98
CA GLU A 83 14.60 7.25 -1.05
C GLU A 83 15.08 8.25 0.02
N ALA A 84 15.41 9.48 -0.37
CA ALA A 84 15.85 10.50 0.58
C ALA A 84 14.72 10.86 1.56
N ALA A 85 13.49 11.03 1.07
CA ALA A 85 12.34 11.32 1.90
C ALA A 85 12.03 10.17 2.86
N PHE A 86 12.05 8.93 2.39
CA PHE A 86 11.86 7.74 3.23
C PHE A 86 12.95 7.64 4.30
N LYS A 87 14.23 7.78 3.93
CA LYS A 87 15.36 7.70 4.87
C LYS A 87 15.28 8.80 5.95
N ASP A 88 14.97 10.04 5.57
CA ASP A 88 14.77 11.13 6.54
C ASP A 88 13.61 10.82 7.48
N PHE A 89 12.46 10.46 6.93
CA PHE A 89 11.27 10.16 7.73
C PHE A 89 11.54 9.03 8.73
N ARG A 90 12.14 7.93 8.29
CA ARG A 90 12.46 6.78 9.14
C ARG A 90 13.48 7.10 10.23
N ALA A 91 14.47 7.95 9.96
CA ALA A 91 15.54 8.26 10.91
C ALA A 91 15.14 9.34 11.93
N ASN A 92 14.39 10.36 11.48
CA ASN A 92 14.25 11.61 12.23
C ASN A 92 12.81 11.94 12.65
N ARG A 93 11.80 11.21 12.16
CA ARG A 93 10.39 11.61 12.30
C ARG A 93 9.48 10.49 12.80
N TYR A 94 9.59 9.30 12.21
CA TYR A 94 8.70 8.19 12.53
C TYR A 94 8.70 7.86 14.04
N HIS A 95 7.52 7.83 14.65
CA HIS A 95 7.33 7.63 16.11
C HIS A 95 8.00 8.68 16.99
N GLN A 96 8.23 9.89 16.47
CA GLN A 96 8.75 11.02 17.23
C GLN A 96 7.74 12.17 17.26
N PRO A 97 7.89 13.14 18.18
CA PRO A 97 7.08 14.36 18.16
C PRO A 97 7.17 15.16 16.85
N SER A 98 8.22 14.94 16.05
CA SER A 98 8.43 15.53 14.72
C SER A 98 7.67 14.82 13.59
N ASP A 99 6.87 13.79 13.91
CA ASP A 99 5.90 13.15 13.00
C ASP A 99 4.65 14.03 12.87
N GLU A 100 4.85 15.21 12.29
CA GLU A 100 3.83 16.24 12.11
C GLU A 100 3.65 16.58 10.63
N TRP A 101 2.55 17.25 10.33
CA TRP A 101 2.32 17.81 9.00
C TRP A 101 3.43 18.79 8.61
N LEU A 102 3.89 18.71 7.36
CA LEU A 102 4.87 19.65 6.81
C LEU A 102 4.28 20.46 5.65
N PRO A 103 4.63 21.76 5.51
CA PRO A 103 4.26 22.57 4.36
C PRO A 103 4.75 22.04 3.01
N THR A 104 5.74 21.14 3.03
CA THR A 104 6.33 20.50 1.85
C THR A 104 5.57 19.24 1.41
N TYR A 105 4.51 18.86 2.12
CA TYR A 105 3.68 17.73 1.71
C TYR A 105 2.92 18.05 0.42
N ASP A 106 3.02 17.11 -0.51
CA ASP A 106 2.36 17.05 -1.80
C ASP A 106 0.95 16.45 -1.63
N TRP A 107 -0.04 17.31 -1.47
CA TRP A 107 -1.42 16.88 -1.28
C TRP A 107 -2.03 16.23 -2.53
N GLU A 108 -1.48 16.48 -3.72
CA GLU A 108 -1.88 15.77 -4.93
C GLU A 108 -1.40 14.32 -4.88
N ALA A 109 -0.19 14.07 -4.38
CA ALA A 109 0.28 12.71 -4.10
C ALA A 109 -0.64 12.00 -3.09
N ALA A 110 -1.03 12.68 -2.01
CA ALA A 110 -1.98 12.10 -1.05
C ALA A 110 -3.34 11.77 -1.69
N ALA A 111 -3.87 12.68 -2.49
CA ALA A 111 -5.13 12.48 -3.21
C ALA A 111 -5.05 11.34 -4.22
N GLN A 112 -3.90 11.17 -4.90
CA GLN A 112 -3.70 10.09 -5.87
C GLN A 112 -3.66 8.71 -5.19
N MET A 113 -3.00 8.58 -4.04
CA MET A 113 -3.04 7.33 -3.25
C MET A 113 -4.46 7.01 -2.76
N ALA A 114 -5.16 8.01 -2.20
CA ALA A 114 -6.55 7.83 -1.77
C ALA A 114 -7.47 7.43 -2.93
N ARG A 115 -7.25 7.99 -4.13
CA ARG A 115 -7.99 7.61 -5.34
C ARG A 115 -7.68 6.18 -5.77
N ALA A 116 -6.42 5.73 -5.69
CA ALA A 116 -6.05 4.36 -6.01
C ALA A 116 -6.80 3.38 -5.09
N GLU A 117 -6.77 3.60 -3.78
CA GLU A 117 -7.45 2.77 -2.79
C GLU A 117 -8.97 2.76 -2.96
N LEU A 118 -9.57 3.94 -3.27
CA LEU A 118 -10.99 4.05 -3.58
C LEU A 118 -11.37 3.20 -4.81
N LEU A 119 -10.58 3.25 -5.88
CA LEU A 119 -10.82 2.46 -7.09
C LEU A 119 -10.72 0.96 -6.82
N VAL A 120 -9.79 0.51 -5.97
CA VAL A 120 -9.75 -0.89 -5.53
C VAL A 120 -11.03 -1.25 -4.78
N GLY A 121 -11.47 -0.39 -3.85
CA GLY A 121 -12.72 -0.56 -3.11
C GLY A 121 -13.94 -0.68 -4.03
N ILE A 122 -14.06 0.18 -5.04
CA ILE A 122 -15.14 0.14 -6.04
C ILE A 122 -15.07 -1.14 -6.87
N SER A 123 -13.87 -1.52 -7.32
CA SER A 123 -13.65 -2.73 -8.11
C SER A 123 -14.06 -4.01 -7.34
N LEU A 124 -13.83 -4.04 -6.03
CA LEU A 124 -14.26 -5.14 -5.16
C LEU A 124 -15.78 -5.28 -5.04
N LEU A 125 -16.54 -4.19 -5.21
CA LEU A 125 -18.00 -4.22 -5.19
C LEU A 125 -18.59 -4.79 -6.49
N ALA A 126 -17.89 -4.61 -7.61
CA ALA A 126 -18.35 -5.02 -8.94
C ALA A 126 -17.77 -6.37 -9.40
N GLY A 127 -16.63 -6.79 -8.84
CA GLY A 127 -15.88 -7.96 -9.29
C GLY A 127 -16.07 -9.23 -8.46
N PRO A 128 -15.34 -10.30 -8.79
CA PRO A 128 -15.35 -11.54 -8.02
C PRO A 128 -14.79 -11.31 -6.62
N ARG A 129 -15.31 -12.05 -5.63
CA ARG A 129 -14.79 -12.01 -4.27
C ARG A 129 -13.34 -12.52 -4.24
N PRO A 130 -12.38 -11.77 -3.66
CA PRO A 130 -11.00 -12.21 -3.56
C PRO A 130 -10.85 -13.54 -2.81
N LYS A 131 -9.85 -14.31 -3.20
CA LYS A 131 -9.43 -15.55 -2.53
C LYS A 131 -7.93 -15.57 -2.38
N TRP A 132 -7.43 -16.19 -1.31
CA TRP A 132 -6.01 -16.51 -1.21
C TRP A 132 -5.58 -17.41 -2.38
N LYS A 133 -4.38 -17.17 -2.89
CA LYS A 133 -3.75 -18.07 -3.86
C LYS A 133 -3.35 -19.38 -3.15
N PRO A 134 -3.25 -20.51 -3.88
CA PRO A 134 -2.93 -21.80 -3.27
C PRO A 134 -1.60 -21.86 -2.48
N ASP A 135 -0.64 -21.00 -2.84
CA ASP A 135 0.68 -20.87 -2.23
C ASP A 135 0.74 -19.82 -1.11
N SER A 136 -0.37 -19.14 -0.83
CA SER A 136 -0.46 -18.20 0.28
C SER A 136 -0.35 -18.92 1.62
N PRO A 137 0.40 -18.37 2.61
CA PRO A 137 0.45 -18.92 3.96
C PRO A 137 -0.86 -18.73 4.75
N PHE A 138 -1.89 -18.12 4.14
CA PHE A 138 -3.20 -17.82 4.74
C PHE A 138 -4.38 -18.59 4.13
N HIS A 139 -4.11 -19.59 3.28
CA HIS A 139 -5.14 -20.47 2.67
C HIS A 139 -5.80 -21.41 3.70
#